data_AF-A0A969AQN2-F1
#
_entry.id   AF-A0A969AQN2-F1
#
_cell.length_a   1.000
_cell.length_b   1.000
_cell.length_c   1.000
_cell.angle_alpha   90.00
_cell.angle_beta   90.00
_cell.angle_gamma   90.00
#
_symmetry.space_group_name_H-M   'P 1'
#
loop_
_entity.id
_entity.type
_entity.pdbx_description
1 polymer ?
#
loop_
_entity_poly.entity_id
_entity_poly.type
_entity_poly.pdbx_seq_one_letter_code
_entity_poly.pdbx_strand_id
1 'polypeptide(L)'
;MLNTNNISISNTSLIDLWLHGKSANTVDGYRRYAERFFTSVGNKPLGEVTLMEFQLWEMSLFCSDNSKRVAVGAIKSLFTFAFELGVISSNLGILVKSPKAKNRLAERILTEEEVQSLINCATTQRDRV
;
A
#
# COMPACT_ATOMS: atom_id res chain seq x y z
N MET A 1 -11.88 -13.05 21.72
CA MET A 1 -10.46 -13.38 21.50
C MET A 1 -10.31 -13.71 20.02
N LEU A 2 -9.81 -12.78 19.21
CA LEU A 2 -9.62 -13.05 17.79
C LEU A 2 -8.35 -13.89 17.63
N ASN A 3 -8.53 -15.08 17.09
CA ASN A 3 -7.50 -16.08 16.85
C ASN A 3 -6.53 -15.55 15.79
N THR A 4 -5.35 -15.07 16.22
CA THR A 4 -4.28 -14.62 15.32
C THR A 4 -3.66 -15.85 14.64
N ASN A 5 -4.32 -16.35 13.60
CA ASN A 5 -3.71 -17.31 12.68
C ASN A 5 -2.53 -16.61 12.05
N ASN A 6 -1.32 -17.00 12.42
CA ASN A 6 -0.09 -16.46 11.85
C ASN A 6 0.03 -17.00 10.41
N ILE A 7 -0.56 -16.28 9.45
CA ILE A 7 -0.59 -16.69 8.05
C ILE A 7 0.83 -16.55 7.50
N SER A 8 1.49 -17.68 7.26
CA SER A 8 2.76 -17.72 6.55
C SER A 8 2.48 -17.63 5.05
N ILE A 9 2.69 -16.44 4.48
CA ILE A 9 2.55 -16.16 3.04
C ILE A 9 3.88 -15.64 2.49
N SER A 10 4.23 -16.04 1.26
CA SER A 10 5.42 -15.52 0.59
C SER A 10 5.26 -14.04 0.21
N ASN A 11 6.37 -13.30 0.09
CA ASN A 11 6.33 -11.89 -0.32
C ASN A 11 5.64 -11.71 -1.68
N THR A 12 5.91 -12.59 -2.65
CA THR A 12 5.27 -12.54 -3.98
C THR A 12 3.77 -12.77 -3.89
N SER A 13 3.34 -13.79 -3.16
CA SER A 13 1.91 -14.09 -2.97
C SER A 13 1.19 -12.96 -2.25
N LEU A 14 1.84 -12.31 -1.28
CA LEU A 14 1.31 -11.14 -0.60
C LEU A 14 1.15 -9.95 -1.56
N ILE A 15 2.13 -9.70 -2.42
CA ILE A 15 2.04 -8.65 -3.46
C ILE A 15 0.90 -8.95 -4.43
N ASP A 16 0.78 -10.19 -4.90
CA ASP A 16 -0.25 -10.58 -5.85
C ASP A 16 -1.66 -10.37 -5.28
N LEU A 17 -1.85 -10.76 -4.01
CA LEU A 17 -3.12 -10.56 -3.32
C LEU A 17 -3.41 -9.08 -3.07
N TRP A 18 -2.41 -8.31 -2.64
CA TRP A 18 -2.53 -6.87 -2.41
C TRP A 18 -2.88 -6.09 -3.69
N LEU A 19 -2.35 -6.52 -4.83
CA LEU A 19 -2.55 -5.87 -6.12
C LEU A 19 -3.78 -6.34 -6.88
N HIS A 20 -4.44 -7.40 -6.39
CA HIS A 20 -5.64 -7.93 -7.01
C HIS A 20 -6.73 -6.85 -7.15
N GLY A 21 -7.32 -6.75 -8.35
CA GLY A 21 -8.40 -5.78 -8.66
C GLY A 21 -7.94 -4.34 -8.90
N LYS A 22 -6.63 -4.03 -8.88
CA LYS A 22 -6.11 -2.70 -9.23
C LYS A 22 -5.93 -2.54 -10.75
N SER A 23 -5.92 -1.30 -11.23
CA SER A 23 -5.65 -0.99 -12.64
C SER A 23 -4.25 -1.46 -13.06
N ALA A 24 -4.06 -1.87 -14.31
CA ALA A 24 -2.78 -2.39 -14.81
C ALA A 24 -1.60 -1.44 -14.54
N ASN A 25 -1.80 -0.12 -14.72
CA ASN A 25 -0.78 0.88 -14.46
C ASN A 25 -0.45 1.02 -12.96
N THR A 26 -1.45 0.87 -12.09
CA THR A 26 -1.23 0.84 -10.64
C THR A 26 -0.50 -0.43 -10.22
N VAL A 27 -0.89 -1.58 -10.77
CA VAL A 27 -0.26 -2.88 -10.50
C VAL A 27 1.22 -2.82 -10.85
N ASP A 28 1.58 -2.38 -12.07
CA ASP A 28 2.96 -2.30 -12.52
C ASP A 28 3.82 -1.39 -11.62
N GLY A 29 3.35 -0.16 -11.38
CA GLY A 29 4.08 0.79 -10.54
C GLY A 29 4.25 0.30 -9.10
N TYR A 30 3.19 -0.21 -8.49
CA TYR A 30 3.22 -0.64 -7.09
C TYR A 30 4.02 -1.93 -6.90
N ARG A 31 3.90 -2.89 -7.83
CA ARG A 31 4.72 -4.11 -7.84
C ARG A 31 6.20 -3.77 -7.89
N ARG A 32 6.60 -2.90 -8.82
CA ARG A 32 8.00 -2.47 -8.94
C ARG A 32 8.54 -1.85 -7.66
N TYR A 33 7.75 -1.03 -6.96
CA TYR A 33 8.18 -0.47 -5.68
C TYR A 33 8.28 -1.53 -4.58
N ALA A 34 7.31 -2.45 -4.51
CA ALA A 34 7.31 -3.54 -3.52
C ALA A 34 8.48 -4.50 -3.73
N GLU A 35 8.75 -4.93 -4.96
CA GLU A 35 9.88 -5.81 -5.28
C GLU A 35 11.21 -5.14 -4.95
N ARG A 36 11.36 -3.85 -5.30
CA ARG A 36 12.56 -3.08 -4.94
C ARG A 36 12.73 -2.95 -3.43
N PHE A 37 11.63 -2.78 -2.70
CA PHE A 37 11.64 -2.74 -1.23
C PHE A 37 12.08 -4.09 -0.65
N PHE A 38 11.45 -5.20 -1.03
CA PHE A 38 11.82 -6.52 -0.55
C PHE A 38 13.28 -6.87 -0.87
N THR A 39 13.74 -6.51 -2.07
CA THR A 39 15.15 -6.67 -2.44
C THR A 39 16.08 -5.89 -1.49
N SER A 40 15.73 -4.66 -1.14
CA SER A 40 16.56 -3.81 -0.26
C SER A 40 16.65 -4.31 1.19
N VAL A 41 15.64 -5.04 1.66
CA VAL A 41 15.58 -5.59 3.03
C VAL A 41 16.04 -7.06 3.08
N GLY A 42 16.61 -7.59 2.00
CA GLY A 42 17.12 -8.96 1.94
C GLY A 42 16.05 -10.04 1.77
N ASN A 43 14.91 -9.71 1.14
CA ASN A 43 13.77 -10.62 0.88
C ASN A 43 13.14 -11.27 2.11
N LYS A 44 13.36 -10.71 3.30
CA LYS A 44 12.69 -11.15 4.52
C LYS A 44 11.19 -10.81 4.51
N PRO A 45 10.36 -11.51 5.32
CA PRO A 45 8.95 -11.20 5.45
C PRO A 45 8.72 -9.84 6.11
N LEU A 46 7.59 -9.20 5.82
CA LEU A 46 7.26 -7.85 6.33
C LEU A 46 7.29 -7.76 7.87
N GLY A 47 6.97 -8.85 8.58
CA GLY A 47 7.01 -8.88 10.04
C GLY A 47 8.41 -8.77 10.65
N GLU A 48 9.46 -9.04 9.86
CA GLU A 48 10.86 -8.96 10.29
C GLU A 48 11.55 -7.68 9.81
N VAL A 49 10.87 -6.86 9.00
CA VAL A 49 11.41 -5.58 8.54
C VAL A 49 11.49 -4.60 9.70
N THR A 50 12.59 -3.86 9.79
CA THR A 50 12.79 -2.83 10.80
C THR A 50 12.49 -1.44 10.24
N LEU A 51 12.22 -0.48 11.14
CA LEU A 51 12.06 0.93 10.75
C LEU A 51 13.31 1.48 10.05
N MET A 52 14.50 1.05 10.49
CA MET A 52 15.77 1.49 9.92
C MET A 52 15.89 1.10 8.45
N GLU A 53 15.51 -0.14 8.11
CA GLU A 53 15.59 -0.62 6.72
C GLU A 53 14.57 0.08 5.82
N PHE A 54 13.38 0.39 6.36
CA PHE A 54 12.43 1.23 5.63
C PHE A 54 13.05 2.59 5.30
N GLN A 55 13.66 3.26 6.29
CA GLN A 55 14.29 4.57 6.10
C GLN A 55 15.46 4.51 5.12
N LEU A 56 16.31 3.48 5.22
CA LEU A 56 17.41 3.26 4.28
C LEU A 56 16.90 3.05 2.85
N TRP A 57 15.82 2.28 2.68
CA TRP A 57 15.17 2.13 1.39
C TRP A 57 14.64 3.47 0.85
N GLU A 58 13.96 4.27 1.67
CA GLU A 58 13.47 5.60 1.29
C GLU A 58 14.62 6.53 0.85
N MET A 59 15.74 6.51 1.59
CA MET A 59 16.95 7.27 1.25
C MET A 59 17.60 6.79 -0.05
N SER A 60 17.45 5.50 -0.40
CA SER A 60 17.96 4.94 -1.66
C SER A 60 17.18 5.37 -2.91
N LEU A 61 16.02 6.02 -2.74
CA LEU A 61 15.22 6.51 -3.85
C LEU A 61 15.87 7.76 -4.45
N PHE A 62 16.50 7.62 -5.62
CA PHE A 62 16.97 8.74 -6.44
C PHE A 62 15.94 9.07 -7.52
N CYS A 63 14.83 9.73 -7.13
CA CYS A 63 13.76 10.15 -8.04
C CYS A 63 13.13 11.47 -7.58
N SER A 64 12.19 12.01 -8.36
CA SER A 64 11.46 13.24 -7.99
C SER A 64 10.66 13.08 -6.70
N ASP A 65 10.42 14.18 -5.98
CA ASP A 65 9.66 14.16 -4.73
C ASP A 65 8.27 13.53 -4.88
N ASN A 66 7.62 13.76 -6.03
CA ASN A 66 6.34 13.13 -6.31
C ASN A 66 6.47 11.61 -6.45
N SER A 67 7.53 11.13 -7.11
CA SER A 67 7.79 9.69 -7.27
C SER A 67 8.13 9.04 -5.93
N LYS A 68 8.94 9.70 -5.09
CA LYS A 68 9.22 9.26 -3.71
C LYS A 68 7.93 9.13 -2.90
N ARG A 69 7.06 10.14 -2.97
CA ARG A 69 5.77 10.14 -2.28
C ARG A 69 4.88 8.97 -2.73
N VAL A 70 4.84 8.68 -4.03
CA VAL A 70 4.08 7.53 -4.56
C VAL A 70 4.69 6.21 -4.08
N ALA A 71 6.02 6.06 -4.13
CA ALA A 71 6.70 4.86 -3.67
C ALA A 71 6.46 4.59 -2.18
N VAL A 72 6.70 5.59 -1.32
CA VAL A 72 6.47 5.49 0.12
C VAL A 72 4.99 5.22 0.43
N GLY A 73 4.08 5.88 -0.28
CA GLY A 73 2.64 5.64 -0.15
C GLY A 73 2.24 4.20 -0.51
N ALA A 74 2.80 3.65 -1.59
CA ALA A 74 2.56 2.27 -2.00
C ALA A 74 3.02 1.28 -0.91
N ILE A 75 4.24 1.42 -0.40
CA ILE A 75 4.75 0.54 0.65
C ILE A 75 3.93 0.68 1.94
N LYS A 76 3.55 1.89 2.35
CA LYS A 76 2.66 2.07 3.51
C LYS A 76 1.32 1.34 3.32
N SER A 77 0.73 1.40 2.14
CA SER A 77 -0.51 0.67 1.85
C SER A 77 -0.33 -0.86 1.84
N LEU A 78 0.85 -1.35 1.44
CA LEU A 78 1.20 -2.76 1.56
C LEU A 78 1.30 -3.21 3.03
N PHE A 79 1.92 -2.40 3.90
CA PHE A 79 1.97 -2.71 5.35
C PHE A 79 0.59 -2.69 6.00
N THR A 80 -0.28 -1.73 5.64
CA THR A 80 -1.66 -1.72 6.11
C THR A 80 -2.41 -2.96 5.67
N PHE A 81 -2.32 -3.32 4.39
CA PHE A 81 -2.95 -4.53 3.86
C PHE A 81 -2.46 -5.81 4.58
N ALA A 82 -1.15 -5.94 4.79
CA ALA A 82 -0.57 -7.08 5.49
C ALA A 82 -1.01 -7.17 6.96
N PHE A 83 -1.21 -6.02 7.62
CA PHE A 83 -1.71 -5.96 8.99
C PHE A 83 -3.20 -6.37 9.06
N GLU A 84 -4.03 -5.85 8.15
CA GLU A 84 -5.45 -6.21 8.05
C GLU A 84 -5.65 -7.70 7.71
N LEU A 85 -4.77 -8.27 6.89
CA LEU A 85 -4.76 -9.69 6.56
C LEU A 85 -4.29 -10.57 7.74
N GLY A 86 -3.65 -10.00 8.77
CA GLY A 86 -3.10 -10.74 9.91
C GLY A 86 -1.74 -11.39 9.65
N VAL A 87 -1.04 -11.01 8.58
CA VAL A 87 0.32 -11.49 8.24
C VAL A 87 1.38 -10.87 9.15
N ILE A 88 1.14 -9.64 9.62
CA ILE A 88 2.02 -8.94 10.56
C ILE A 88 1.23 -8.53 11.80
N SER A 89 1.89 -8.61 12.96
CA SER A 89 1.29 -8.25 14.25
C SER A 89 1.32 -6.74 14.55
N SER A 90 2.12 -5.97 13.81
CA SER A 90 2.25 -4.52 13.99
C SER A 90 2.50 -3.82 12.66
N ASN A 91 1.86 -2.66 12.46
CA ASN A 91 2.00 -1.85 11.25
C ASN A 91 3.11 -0.80 11.41
N LEU A 92 4.31 -1.13 10.93
CA LEU A 92 5.47 -0.22 10.93
C LEU A 92 5.31 0.99 10.00
N GLY A 93 4.44 0.91 8.99
CA GLY A 93 4.15 2.01 8.07
C GLY A 93 3.56 3.25 8.75
N ILE A 94 3.01 3.10 9.96
CA ILE A 94 2.50 4.19 10.79
C ILE A 94 3.65 5.00 11.42
N LEU A 95 4.77 4.36 11.76
CA LEU A 95 5.92 5.00 12.42
C LEU A 95 6.80 5.80 11.45
N VAL A 96 6.68 5.56 10.15
CA VAL A 96 7.42 6.28 9.12
C VAL A 96 6.85 7.70 8.97
N LYS A 97 7.61 8.69 9.45
CA LYS A 97 7.34 10.12 9.21
C LYS A 97 7.52 10.43 7.73
N SER A 98 6.42 10.52 6.98
CA SER A 98 6.48 11.00 5.59
C SER A 98 7.06 12.42 5.56
N PRO A 99 8.00 12.74 4.65
CA PRO A 99 8.44 14.13 4.46
C PRO A 99 7.21 15.01 4.21
N LYS A 100 7.16 16.18 4.87
CA LYS A 100 5.99 17.09 4.86
C LYS A 100 5.60 17.46 3.42
N ALA A 101 4.72 16.68 2.83
CA ALA A 101 4.02 17.03 1.62
C ALA A 101 2.97 18.08 1.99
N LYS A 102 2.91 19.18 1.23
CA LYS A 102 1.78 20.12 1.27
C LYS A 102 0.48 19.30 1.27
N ASN A 103 -0.37 19.57 2.24
CA ASN A 103 -1.57 18.80 2.52
C ASN A 103 -2.54 18.91 1.34
N ARG A 104 -2.46 17.93 0.43
CA ARG A 104 -3.44 17.69 -0.65
C ARG A 104 -4.18 16.37 -0.42
N LEU A 105 -3.99 15.73 0.74
CA LEU A 105 -4.67 14.48 1.11
C LEU A 105 -6.17 14.69 1.31
N ALA A 106 -6.59 15.91 1.69
CA ALA A 106 -8.00 16.32 1.66
C ALA A 106 -8.62 16.32 0.25
N GLU A 107 -7.83 16.13 -0.82
CA GLU A 107 -8.36 16.05 -2.20
C GLU A 107 -8.64 14.60 -2.66
N ARG A 108 -8.23 13.55 -1.92
CA ARG A 108 -8.24 12.14 -2.43
C ARG A 108 -8.48 11.03 -1.41
N ILE A 109 -9.05 11.31 -0.24
CA ILE A 109 -9.61 10.24 0.61
C ILE A 109 -11.10 10.27 0.36
N LEU A 110 -11.59 9.36 -0.48
CA LEU A 110 -13.02 9.17 -0.65
C LEU A 110 -13.49 8.39 0.59
N THR A 111 -14.32 8.99 1.45
CA THR A 111 -14.89 8.29 2.61
C THR A 111 -15.89 7.24 2.14
N GLU A 112 -16.22 6.28 3.02
CA GLU A 112 -17.11 5.17 2.68
C GLU A 112 -18.50 5.65 2.24
N GLU A 113 -18.97 6.79 2.75
CA GLU A 113 -20.19 7.45 2.29
C GLU A 113 -20.06 8.07 0.88
N GLU A 114 -18.86 8.53 0.50
CA GLU A 114 -18.58 9.11 -0.80
C GLU A 114 -18.39 8.03 -1.88
N VAL A 115 -17.93 6.81 -1.53
CA VAL A 115 -17.96 5.64 -2.42
C VAL A 115 -19.40 5.22 -2.73
N GLN A 116 -20.28 5.19 -1.72
CA GLN A 116 -21.71 4.88 -1.88
C GLN A 116 -22.44 5.95 -2.71
N SER A 117 -22.09 7.23 -2.56
CA SER A 117 -22.68 8.33 -3.34
C SER A 117 -22.23 8.33 -4.81
N LEU A 118 -21.00 7.90 -5.10
CA LEU A 118 -20.50 7.76 -6.47
C LEU A 118 -21.19 6.63 -7.25
N ILE A 119 -21.62 5.57 -6.57
CA ILE A 119 -22.40 4.47 -7.15
C ILE A 119 -23.81 4.95 -7.56
N ASN A 120 -24.44 5.81 -6.76
CA ASN A 120 -25.80 6.31 -7.01
C ASN A 120 -25.88 7.43 -8.07
N CYS A 121 -24.78 8.12 -8.36
CA CYS A 121 -24.72 9.22 -9.33
C CYS A 121 -24.33 8.79 -10.76
N ALA A 122 -24.05 7.51 -11.00
CA ALA A 122 -23.77 6.98 -12.34
C ALA A 122 -25.02 7.08 -13.24
N THR A 123 -25.12 8.17 -14.00
CA THR A 123 -26.23 8.45 -14.91
C THR A 123 -25.72 8.53 -16.34
N THR A 124 -25.64 7.40 -17.07
CA THR A 124 -26.37 7.23 -18.35
C THR A 124 -26.21 5.86 -19.06
N GLN A 125 -27.39 5.23 -19.24
CA GLN A 125 -27.93 4.54 -20.43
C GLN A 125 -27.29 3.25 -20.96
N ARG A 126 -27.08 2.26 -20.09
CA ARG A 126 -27.29 0.84 -20.47
C ARG A 126 -28.05 -0.01 -19.44
N ASP A 127 -28.50 0.61 -18.34
CA ASP A 127 -29.45 0.04 -17.39
C ASP A 127 -30.78 0.82 -17.44
N ARG A 128 -31.50 0.62 -18.54
CA ARG A 128 -32.97 0.67 -18.52
C ARG A 128 -33.46 -0.68 -19.01
N VAL A 129 -33.96 -1.48 -18.08
CA VAL A 129 -35.14 -2.33 -18.29
C VAL A 129 -35.97 -2.26 -17.02
#